data_AF-A0A0F8Y8P3-F1
#
_entry.id   AF-A0A0F8Y8P3-F1
#
_cell.length_a   1.000
_cell.length_b   1.000
_cell.length_c   1.000
_cell.angle_alpha   90.00
_cell.angle_beta   90.00
_cell.angle_gamma   90.00
#
_symmetry.space_group_name_H-M   'P 1'
#
loop_
_entity.id
_entity.type
_entity.pdbx_description
1 polymer ?
#
loop_
_entity_poly.entity_id
_entity_poly.type
_entity_poly.pdbx_seq_one_letter_code
_entity_poly.pdbx_strand_id
1 'polypeptide(L)'
;MKFFKWLILLIAILATIVPANRAQAIAAPTSLELNSIQAFQNTVESNDILFVARYDIDYGSIPTETVTEAFIFRLMNGVTELGSTAPFTYINNGYDEGAIALYFPASQVDLLGITWEDVNYEVR
;
A
#
# COMPACT_ATOMS: atom_id res chain seq x y z
N MET A 1 -2.48 -27.04 -54.95
CA MET A 1 -3.57 -27.08 -53.95
C MET A 1 -3.22 -27.74 -52.61
N LYS A 2 -2.39 -28.80 -52.53
CA LYS A 2 -2.06 -29.44 -51.25
C LYS A 2 -1.25 -28.53 -50.31
N PHE A 3 -0.24 -27.83 -50.82
CA PHE A 3 0.60 -26.90 -50.05
C PHE A 3 -0.18 -25.78 -49.33
N PHE A 4 -1.21 -25.23 -49.99
CA PHE A 4 -2.07 -24.19 -49.42
C PHE A 4 -2.89 -24.68 -48.22
N LYS A 5 -3.27 -25.96 -48.18
CA LYS A 5 -3.98 -26.57 -47.04
C LYS A 5 -3.10 -26.67 -45.80
N TRP A 6 -1.83 -27.02 -45.98
CA TRP A 6 -0.87 -27.09 -44.87
C TRP A 6 -0.53 -25.70 -44.32
N LEU A 7 -0.46 -24.68 -45.18
CA LEU A 7 -0.27 -23.31 -44.76
C LEU A 7 -1.46 -22.79 -43.92
N ILE A 8 -2.69 -23.07 -44.33
CA ILE A 8 -3.90 -22.72 -43.56
C ILE A 8 -3.91 -23.44 -42.21
N LEU A 9 -3.56 -24.72 -42.18
CA LEU A 9 -3.51 -25.50 -40.93
C LEU A 9 -2.45 -24.96 -39.97
N LEU A 10 -1.28 -24.59 -40.49
CA LEU A 10 -0.20 -24.00 -39.70
C LEU A 10 -0.63 -22.65 -39.09
N ILE A 11 -1.29 -21.80 -39.88
CA ILE A 11 -1.82 -20.51 -39.41
C ILE A 11 -2.90 -20.73 -38.34
N ALA A 12 -3.78 -21.71 -38.51
CA ALA A 12 -4.80 -22.04 -37.52
C ALA A 12 -4.18 -22.54 -36.20
N ILE A 13 -3.12 -23.36 -36.27
CA ILE A 13 -2.40 -23.85 -35.09
C ILE A 13 -1.68 -22.69 -34.39
N LEU A 14 -0.97 -21.83 -35.12
CA LEU A 14 -0.32 -20.65 -34.52
C LEU A 14 -1.33 -19.70 -33.86
N ALA A 15 -2.52 -19.52 -34.44
CA ALA A 15 -3.57 -18.70 -33.85
C ALA A 15 -4.08 -19.24 -32.50
N THR A 16 -3.98 -20.56 -32.25
CA THR A 16 -4.36 -21.16 -30.96
C THR A 16 -3.28 -21.06 -29.88
N ILE A 17 -2.03 -20.73 -30.25
CA ILE A 17 -0.92 -20.56 -29.31
C ILE A 17 -0.86 -19.11 -28.79
N VAL A 18 -1.68 -18.20 -29.33
CA VAL A 18 -1.81 -16.85 -28.76
C VAL A 18 -2.40 -17.00 -27.36
N PRO A 19 -1.65 -16.67 -26.29
CA PRO A 19 -2.16 -16.82 -24.94
C PRO A 19 -3.41 -15.95 -24.78
N ALA A 20 -4.54 -16.58 -24.47
CA ALA A 20 -5.81 -15.91 -24.19
C ALA A 20 -5.80 -15.14 -22.85
N ASN A 21 -4.62 -14.98 -22.24
CA ASN A 21 -4.40 -14.16 -21.07
C ASN A 21 -4.44 -12.68 -21.48
N ARG A 22 -5.63 -12.21 -21.86
CA ARG A 22 -5.94 -10.79 -21.72
C ARG A 22 -5.89 -10.52 -20.23
N ALA A 23 -4.75 -10.06 -19.75
CA ALA A 23 -4.67 -9.42 -18.45
C ALA A 23 -5.76 -8.34 -18.46
N GLN A 24 -6.86 -8.61 -17.77
CA GLN A 24 -7.84 -7.57 -17.49
C GLN A 24 -7.06 -6.59 -16.63
N ALA A 25 -6.75 -5.42 -17.17
CA ALA A 25 -6.15 -4.34 -16.41
C ALA A 25 -7.20 -3.91 -15.37
N ILE A 26 -7.21 -4.59 -14.22
CA ILE A 26 -7.95 -4.14 -13.06
C ILE A 26 -7.23 -2.87 -12.64
N ALA A 27 -7.95 -1.75 -12.67
CA ALA A 27 -7.37 -0.48 -12.28
C ALA A 27 -6.87 -0.58 -10.84
N ALA A 28 -5.67 -0.08 -10.59
CA ALA A 28 -5.16 0.05 -9.24
C ALA A 28 -6.14 0.91 -8.42
N PRO A 29 -6.39 0.58 -7.14
CA PRO A 29 -7.20 1.43 -6.28
C PRO A 29 -6.58 2.82 -6.19
N THR A 30 -7.41 3.85 -6.28
CA THR A 30 -6.97 5.26 -6.22
C THR A 30 -7.19 5.89 -4.86
N SER A 31 -7.82 5.18 -3.94
CA SER A 31 -8.16 5.64 -2.60
C SER A 31 -8.02 4.51 -1.57
N LEU A 32 -7.80 4.90 -0.32
CA LEU A 32 -7.83 4.05 0.86
C LEU A 32 -8.66 4.73 1.95
N GLU A 33 -9.28 3.96 2.83
CA GLU A 33 -9.95 4.47 4.02
C GLU A 33 -9.04 4.30 5.24
N LEU A 34 -8.85 5.36 6.02
CA LEU A 34 -8.14 5.30 7.30
C LEU A 34 -9.15 5.09 8.42
N ASN A 35 -9.20 3.87 8.94
CA ASN A 35 -10.17 3.45 9.95
C ASN A 35 -9.84 4.05 11.32
N SER A 36 -8.56 4.11 11.67
CA SER A 36 -8.09 4.70 12.93
C SER A 36 -6.61 5.07 12.84
N ILE A 37 -6.20 6.11 13.57
CA ILE A 37 -4.80 6.45 13.82
C ILE A 37 -4.59 6.51 15.33
N GLN A 38 -3.58 5.80 15.83
CA GLN A 38 -3.19 5.79 17.22
C GLN A 38 -1.73 6.20 17.33
N ALA A 39 -1.40 6.96 18.36
CA ALA A 39 -0.03 7.33 18.69
C ALA A 39 0.35 6.68 20.02
N PHE A 40 1.62 6.32 20.16
CA PHE A 40 2.22 5.75 21.36
C PHE A 40 3.55 6.45 21.63
N GLN A 41 3.91 6.61 22.90
CA GLN A 41 5.18 7.16 23.32
C GLN A 41 5.90 6.19 24.26
N ASN A 42 7.24 6.20 24.25
CA ASN A 42 8.09 5.36 25.08
C ASN A 42 7.95 3.86 24.78
N THR A 43 7.88 3.51 23.51
CA THR A 43 7.69 2.14 22.99
C THR A 43 8.97 1.30 23.01
N VAL A 44 10.11 1.88 22.63
CA VAL A 44 11.44 1.26 22.57
C VAL A 44 12.43 2.01 23.47
N GLU A 45 12.41 3.34 23.43
CA GLU A 45 13.23 4.22 24.26
C GLU A 45 12.43 5.42 24.80
N SER A 46 12.95 6.08 25.83
CA SER A 46 12.26 7.25 26.40
C SER A 46 12.18 8.38 25.37
N ASN A 47 10.99 8.97 25.22
CA ASN A 47 10.64 10.05 24.30
C ASN A 47 10.59 9.66 22.81
N ASP A 48 10.64 8.37 22.47
CA ASP A 48 10.27 7.94 21.12
C ASP A 48 8.76 8.07 20.89
N ILE A 49 8.35 8.07 19.62
CA ILE A 49 6.94 8.09 19.22
C ILE A 49 6.69 7.08 18.10
N LEU A 50 5.62 6.32 18.24
CA LEU A 50 5.11 5.39 17.22
C LEU A 50 3.69 5.79 16.83
N PHE A 51 3.46 6.01 15.55
CA PHE A 51 2.12 6.12 14.96
C PHE A 51 1.74 4.78 14.32
N VAL A 52 0.54 4.30 14.63
CA VAL A 52 -0.06 3.12 13.99
C VAL A 52 -1.38 3.52 13.39
N ALA A 53 -1.54 3.32 12.08
CA ALA A 53 -2.79 3.53 11.39
C ALA A 53 -3.35 2.20 10.88
N ARG A 54 -4.65 1.98 11.07
CA ARG A 54 -5.40 0.90 10.41
C ARG A 54 -6.09 1.47 9.20
N TYR A 55 -6.04 0.74 8.10
CA TYR A 55 -6.67 1.15 6.85
C TYR A 55 -7.45 0.00 6.24
N ASP A 56 -8.32 0.35 5.31
CA ASP A 56 -9.00 -0.59 4.43
C ASP A 56 -8.93 -0.09 2.97
N ILE A 57 -8.79 -1.03 2.04
CA ILE A 57 -8.80 -0.77 0.60
C ILE A 57 -9.76 -1.77 -0.02
N ASP A 58 -10.92 -1.28 -0.47
CA ASP A 58 -11.90 -2.08 -1.20
C ASP A 58 -11.43 -2.33 -2.64
N TYR A 59 -11.63 -3.56 -3.12
CA TYR A 59 -11.28 -3.99 -4.47
C TYR A 59 -12.21 -5.10 -4.98
N GLY A 60 -12.53 -5.06 -6.27
CA GLY A 60 -13.30 -6.14 -6.92
C GLY A 60 -12.49 -7.43 -7.15
N SER A 61 -11.16 -7.31 -7.23
CA SER A 61 -10.21 -8.42 -7.33
C SER A 61 -8.80 -7.92 -6.96
N ILE A 62 -8.05 -8.71 -6.18
CA ILE A 62 -6.74 -8.31 -5.65
C ILE A 62 -5.79 -7.94 -6.80
N PRO A 63 -5.24 -6.72 -6.83
CA PRO A 63 -4.21 -6.34 -7.80
C PRO A 63 -2.93 -7.18 -7.70
N THR A 64 -2.19 -7.25 -8.79
CA THR A 64 -0.90 -7.98 -8.85
C THR A 64 0.24 -7.23 -8.15
N GLU A 65 0.21 -5.91 -8.23
CA GLU A 65 1.13 -4.94 -7.62
C GLU A 65 0.88 -4.87 -6.12
N THR A 66 1.91 -4.66 -5.30
CA THR A 66 1.73 -4.56 -3.85
C THR A 66 1.27 -3.17 -3.42
N VAL A 67 0.57 -3.07 -2.29
CA VAL A 67 0.04 -1.77 -1.82
C VAL A 67 1.13 -0.71 -1.62
N THR A 68 2.37 -1.12 -1.33
CA THR A 68 3.54 -0.24 -1.17
C THR A 68 3.90 0.52 -2.44
N GLU A 69 3.44 0.06 -3.60
CA GLU A 69 3.64 0.71 -4.90
C GLU A 69 2.48 1.68 -5.23
N ALA A 70 1.35 1.56 -4.54
CA ALA A 70 0.14 2.35 -4.77
C ALA A 70 -0.03 3.49 -3.76
N PHE A 71 0.30 3.25 -2.48
CA PHE A 71 0.07 4.20 -1.40
C PHE A 71 1.30 4.35 -0.49
N ILE A 72 1.53 5.59 -0.06
CA ILE A 72 2.54 5.95 0.95
C ILE A 72 1.84 6.78 2.02
N PHE A 73 2.08 6.42 3.28
CA PHE A 73 1.62 7.21 4.40
C PHE A 73 2.63 8.31 4.72
N ARG A 74 2.15 9.55 4.85
CA ARG A 74 2.97 10.73 5.13
C ARG A 74 2.41 11.46 6.33
N LEU A 75 3.21 11.65 7.37
CA LEU A 75 2.88 12.53 8.47
C LEU A 75 3.24 13.97 8.07
N MET A 76 2.21 14.81 7.97
CA MET A 76 2.35 16.21 7.52
C MET A 76 2.07 17.17 8.68
N ASN A 77 2.88 18.22 8.82
CA ASN A 77 2.60 19.39 9.62
C ASN A 77 2.37 20.58 8.68
N GLY A 78 1.10 20.84 8.36
CA GLY A 78 0.73 21.76 7.29
C GLY A 78 1.25 21.27 5.94
N VAL A 79 2.23 21.99 5.38
CA VAL A 79 2.87 21.64 4.08
C VAL A 79 4.20 20.89 4.24
N THR A 80 4.72 20.79 5.47
CA THR A 80 5.99 20.12 5.76
C THR A 80 5.76 18.64 6.03
N GLU A 81 6.47 17.76 5.34
CA GLU A 81 6.50 16.34 5.69
C GLU A 81 7.47 16.11 6.85
N LEU A 82 6.98 15.48 7.92
CA LEU A 82 7.79 15.09 9.08
C LEU A 82 8.37 13.68 8.91
N GLY A 83 7.66 12.81 8.20
CA GLY A 83 8.14 11.48 7.84
C GLY A 83 7.12 10.70 7.02
N SER A 84 7.56 9.60 6.44
CA SER A 84 6.72 8.73 5.63
C SER A 84 7.14 7.28 5.74
N THR A 85 6.19 6.39 5.45
CA THR A 85 6.39 4.95 5.49
C THR A 85 5.44 4.28 4.50
N ALA A 86 5.80 3.10 4.05
CA ALA A 86 4.93 2.28 3.22
C ALA A 86 4.06 1.37 4.11
N PRO A 87 2.84 1.01 3.67
CA PRO A 87 2.00 0.08 4.41
C PRO A 87 2.61 -1.33 4.50
N PHE A 88 2.25 -2.09 5.53
CA PHE A 88 2.71 -3.48 5.65
C PHE A 88 1.92 -4.42 4.73
N THR A 89 2.63 -5.11 3.83
CA THR A 89 2.04 -6.02 2.83
C THR A 89 1.96 -7.46 3.33
N TYR A 90 1.18 -7.73 4.39
CA TYR A 90 1.11 -9.09 4.96
C TYR A 90 0.02 -9.96 4.33
N ILE A 91 -1.22 -9.45 4.26
CA ILE A 91 -2.39 -10.17 3.72
C ILE A 91 -2.75 -9.57 2.37
N ASN A 92 -3.12 -10.39 1.38
CA ASN A 92 -3.64 -9.94 0.08
C ASN A 92 -2.76 -8.84 -0.58
N ASN A 93 -1.43 -8.99 -0.58
CA ASN A 93 -0.49 -7.98 -1.08
C ASN A 93 -0.60 -6.58 -0.41
N GLY A 94 -1.21 -6.52 0.77
CA GLY A 94 -1.51 -5.31 1.54
C GLY A 94 -2.83 -4.62 1.18
N TYR A 95 -3.66 -5.22 0.32
CA TYR A 95 -5.04 -4.80 0.09
C TYR A 95 -5.98 -5.40 1.14
N ASP A 96 -7.20 -4.87 1.26
CA ASP A 96 -8.17 -5.15 2.33
C ASP A 96 -7.73 -4.45 3.63
N GLU A 97 -8.17 -4.96 4.77
CA GLU A 97 -7.70 -4.48 6.06
C GLU A 97 -6.18 -4.64 6.22
N GLY A 98 -5.52 -3.51 6.54
CA GLY A 98 -4.09 -3.47 6.77
C GLY A 98 -3.68 -2.49 7.85
N ALA A 99 -2.37 -2.42 8.09
CA ALA A 99 -1.77 -1.55 9.06
C ALA A 99 -0.55 -0.82 8.51
N ILE A 100 -0.31 0.38 9.04
CA ILE A 100 0.86 1.21 8.78
C ILE A 100 1.48 1.54 10.13
N ALA A 101 2.81 1.48 10.23
CA ALA A 101 3.53 1.97 11.41
C ALA A 101 4.64 2.94 10.99
N LEU A 102 4.62 4.12 11.60
CA LEU A 102 5.65 5.15 11.43
C LEU A 102 6.27 5.44 12.78
N TYR A 103 7.54 5.05 12.93
CA TYR A 103 8.30 5.19 14.17
C TYR A 103 9.32 6.32 14.06
N PHE A 104 9.39 7.13 15.11
CA PHE A 104 10.40 8.16 15.30
C PHE A 104 11.18 7.87 16.58
N PRO A 105 12.51 7.63 16.52
CA PRO A 105 13.34 7.55 17.72
C PRO A 105 13.36 8.90 18.44
N ALA A 106 13.69 8.89 19.73
CA ALA A 106 13.67 10.08 20.59
C ALA A 106 14.50 11.23 20.00
N SER A 107 15.66 10.89 19.42
CA SER A 107 16.53 11.86 18.74
C SER A 107 15.85 12.59 17.57
N GLN A 108 14.92 11.96 16.87
CA GLN A 108 14.17 12.58 15.78
C GLN A 108 12.94 13.34 16.27
N VAL A 109 12.27 12.84 17.32
CA VAL A 109 11.11 13.52 17.94
C VAL A 109 11.48 14.95 18.32
N ASP A 110 12.61 15.13 19.00
CA ASP A 110 13.11 16.45 19.41
C ASP A 110 13.50 17.33 18.21
N LEU A 111 14.16 16.75 17.20
CA LEU A 111 14.58 17.48 16.00
C LEU A 111 13.40 17.96 15.14
N LEU A 112 12.34 17.14 15.06
CA LEU A 112 11.13 17.43 14.29
C LEU A 112 10.11 18.27 15.08
N GLY A 113 10.36 18.49 16.37
CA GLY A 113 9.45 19.24 17.24
C GLY A 113 8.11 18.55 17.43
N ILE A 114 8.08 17.21 17.43
CA ILE A 114 6.86 16.45 17.67
C ILE A 114 6.61 16.46 19.19
N THR A 115 5.52 17.08 19.61
CA THR A 115 5.16 17.19 21.03
C THR A 115 4.10 16.17 21.41
N TRP A 116 4.33 15.43 22.50
CA TRP A 116 3.32 14.57 23.10
C TRP A 116 2.45 15.38 24.07
N GLU A 117 1.17 15.56 23.74
CA GLU A 117 0.30 16.48 24.52
C GLU A 117 -0.45 15.81 25.68
N ASP A 118 -0.83 14.52 25.61
CA ASP A 118 -1.29 13.72 26.78
C ASP A 118 -1.53 12.24 26.43
N VAL A 119 -1.58 11.35 27.43
CA VAL A 119 -1.95 9.91 27.31
C VAL A 119 -3.41 9.67 26.91
N ASN A 120 -4.27 10.70 26.94
CA ASN A 120 -5.71 10.61 26.65
C ASN A 120 -6.16 11.47 25.46
N TYR A 121 -5.25 11.88 24.58
CA TYR A 121 -5.61 12.68 23.41
C TYR A 121 -6.21 11.79 22.30
N GLU A 122 -7.54 11.77 22.21
CA GLU A 122 -8.24 11.28 21.02
C GLU A 122 -8.22 12.39 19.95
N VAL A 123 -7.54 12.14 18.83
CA VAL A 123 -7.73 12.95 17.61
C VAL A 123 -9.14 12.66 17.11
N ARG A 124 -10.10 13.54 17.40
CA ARG A 124 -11.47 13.50 16.88
C ARG A 124 -11.60 14.30 15.60
#